data_AF-A0A8J8Q064-F1
#
_entry.id   AF-A0A8J8Q064-F1
#
_cell.length_a   1.000
_cell.length_b   1.000
_cell.length_c   1.000
_cell.angle_alpha   90.00
_cell.angle_beta   90.00
_cell.angle_gamma   90.00
#
_symmetry.space_group_name_H-M   'P 1'
#
loop_
_entity.id
_entity.type
_entity.pdbx_description
1 polymer ?
#
loop_
_entity_poly.entity_id
_entity_poly.type
_entity_poly.pdbx_seq_one_letter_code
_entity_poly.pdbx_strand_id
1 'polypeptide(L)' 'MTEEYDQLLEVVAENPGATIEEITDLARKHDITSTNIPNLVSRAVSNDDLLEFDGRHWVMRTGKYRFHRYNHPET' A
#
# COMPACT_ATOMS: atom_id res chain seq x y z
N MET A 1 -3.59 -8.30 9.12
CA MET A 1 -3.20 -6.95 8.70
C MET A 1 -3.35 -6.06 9.92
N THR A 2 -2.46 -5.10 10.13
CA THR A 2 -2.56 -4.13 11.24
C THR A 2 -3.45 -2.98 10.78
N GLU A 3 -4.27 -2.41 11.66
CA GLU A 3 -5.20 -1.29 11.36
C GLU A 3 -4.50 -0.13 10.63
N GLU A 4 -3.26 0.19 11.02
CA GLU A 4 -2.42 1.23 10.39
C GLU A 4 -2.08 0.92 8.91
N TYR A 5 -2.00 -0.36 8.54
CA TYR A 5 -1.70 -0.78 7.17
C TYR A 5 -2.91 -0.59 6.26
N ASP A 6 -4.09 -0.96 6.72
CA ASP A 6 -5.34 -0.75 5.98
C ASP A 6 -5.65 0.75 5.85
N GLN A 7 -5.43 1.54 6.90
CA GLN A 7 -5.57 3.00 6.85
C GLN A 7 -4.58 3.65 5.85
N LEU A 8 -3.34 3.16 5.77
CA LEU A 8 -2.39 3.64 4.76
C LEU A 8 -2.91 3.39 3.34
N LEU A 9 -3.47 2.21 3.08
CA LEU A 9 -4.06 1.91 1.78
C LEU A 9 -5.25 2.84 1.49
N GLU A 10 -6.09 3.15 2.48
CA GLU A 10 -7.16 4.14 2.31
C GLU A 10 -6.61 5.52 1.94
N VAL A 11 -5.57 6.00 2.63
CA VAL A 11 -4.93 7.29 2.31
C VAL A 11 -4.45 7.36 0.86
N VAL A 12 -3.80 6.29 0.37
CA VAL A 12 -3.34 6.23 -1.03
C VAL A 12 -4.52 6.05 -2.01
N ALA A 13 -5.58 5.36 -1.61
CA ALA A 13 -6.79 5.22 -2.43
C ALA A 13 -7.52 6.55 -2.62
N GLU A 14 -7.56 7.39 -1.58
CA GLU A 14 -8.13 8.73 -1.62
C GLU A 14 -7.23 9.72 -2.39
N ASN A 15 -5.92 9.44 -2.46
CA ASN A 15 -4.92 10.31 -3.08
C ASN A 15 -4.06 9.55 -4.12
N PRO A 16 -4.66 9.11 -5.25
CA PRO A 16 -3.95 8.33 -6.26
C PRO A 16 -2.85 9.15 -6.93
N GLY A 17 -1.67 8.56 -7.08
CA GLY A 17 -0.51 9.20 -7.69
C GLY A 17 0.27 10.12 -6.75
N ALA A 18 0.02 10.02 -5.44
CA ALA A 18 0.80 10.70 -4.41
C ALA A 18 2.21 10.12 -4.29
N THR A 19 3.17 10.99 -3.97
CA THR A 19 4.55 10.62 -3.65
C THR A 19 4.68 10.08 -2.23
N ILE A 20 5.79 9.42 -1.89
CA ILE A 20 6.05 8.92 -0.52
C ILE A 20 5.97 10.06 0.51
N GLU A 21 6.47 11.25 0.17
CA GLU A 21 6.47 12.42 1.05
C GLU A 21 5.03 12.90 1.32
N GLU A 22 4.22 13.01 0.28
CA GLU A 22 2.79 13.37 0.39
C GLU A 22 2.01 12.32 1.19
N ILE A 23 2.25 11.03 0.93
CA ILE A 23 1.61 9.93 1.67
C ILE A 23 2.00 9.97 3.14
N THR A 24 3.26 10.29 3.45
CA THR A 24 3.74 10.41 4.84
C THR A 24 3.09 11.58 5.57
N ASP A 25 2.92 12.72 4.89
CA ASP A 25 2.22 13.88 5.45
C ASP A 25 0.73 13.59 5.69
N LEU A 26 0.07 12.97 4.71
CA LEU A 26 -1.34 12.59 4.80
C LEU A 26 -1.57 11.52 5.87
N ALA A 27 -0.72 10.49 5.94
CA ALA A 27 -0.77 9.47 6.97
C ALA A 27 -0.66 10.07 8.38
N ARG A 28 0.22 11.06 8.56
CA ARG A 28 0.34 11.78 9.84
C ARG A 28 -0.91 12.58 10.17
N LYS A 29 -1.58 13.19 9.16
CA LYS A 29 -2.86 13.89 9.34
C LYS A 29 -4.01 12.95 9.70
N HIS A 30 -3.93 11.69 9.31
CA HIS A 30 -4.88 10.63 9.66
C HIS A 30 -4.52 9.92 10.97
N ASP A 31 -3.65 10.51 11.81
CA ASP A 31 -3.20 9.94 13.08
C ASP A 31 -2.57 8.54 12.96
N ILE A 32 -2.03 8.18 11.79
CA ILE A 32 -1.26 6.95 11.64
C ILE A 32 0.05 7.12 12.41
N THR A 33 0.11 6.50 13.60
CA THR A 33 1.23 6.63 14.54
C THR A 33 2.48 5.84 14.15
N SER A 34 2.39 5.08 13.06
CA SER A 34 3.48 4.23 12.63
C SER A 34 4.73 5.06 12.36
N THR A 35 5.79 4.77 13.12
CA THR A 35 7.03 5.54 13.11
C THR A 35 7.80 5.40 11.80
N ASN A 36 7.33 4.57 10.88
CA ASN A 36 7.98 4.28 9.62
C ASN A 36 6.98 4.07 8.46
N ILE A 37 6.16 5.09 8.17
CA ILE A 37 5.27 5.13 7.01
C ILE A 37 5.99 4.74 5.70
N PRO A 38 7.22 5.21 5.40
CA PRO A 38 7.93 4.79 4.20
C PRO A 38 8.12 3.26 4.12
N ASN A 39 8.44 2.61 5.23
CA ASN A 39 8.56 1.15 5.27
C ASN A 39 7.22 0.43 5.08
N LEU A 40 6.11 1.00 5.56
CA LEU A 40 4.78 0.47 5.28
C LEU A 40 4.42 0.59 3.81
N VAL A 41 4.74 1.72 3.17
CA VAL A 41 4.56 1.92 1.73
C VAL A 41 5.39 0.92 0.94
N SER A 42 6.69 0.77 1.24
CA SER A 42 7.55 -0.23 0.60
C SER A 42 7.05 -1.65 0.79
N ARG A 43 6.50 -1.98 1.96
CA ARG A 43 5.87 -3.27 2.22
C ARG A 43 4.61 -3.46 1.37
N ALA A 44 3.80 -2.42 1.19
CA ALA A 44 2.61 -2.49 0.36
C ALA A 44 2.92 -2.61 -1.13
N VAL A 45 3.99 -1.96 -1.61
CA VAL A 45 4.53 -2.22 -2.95
C VAL A 45 5.02 -3.67 -3.07
N SER A 46 5.78 -4.16 -2.08
CA SER A 46 6.29 -5.55 -2.06
C SER A 46 5.18 -6.61 -2.00
N ASN A 47 4.01 -6.24 -1.46
CA ASN A 47 2.86 -7.13 -1.36
C ASN A 47 1.95 -7.08 -2.59
N ASP A 48 2.27 -6.27 -3.61
CA ASP A 48 1.40 -5.96 -4.77
C ASP A 48 0.08 -5.26 -4.39
N ASP A 49 0.02 -4.63 -3.22
CA ASP A 49 -1.14 -3.86 -2.77
C ASP A 49 -1.05 -2.39 -3.24
N LEU A 50 0.17 -1.89 -3.47
CA LEU A 50 0.45 -0.61 -4.14
C LEU A 50 1.26 -0.83 -5.41
N LEU A 51 0.96 -0.04 -6.45
CA LEU A 51 1.82 0.15 -7.61
C LEU A 51 2.63 1.42 -7.42
N GLU A 52 3.96 1.30 -7.46
CA GLU A 52 4.86 2.45 -7.61
C GLU A 52 5.21 2.62 -9.09
N PHE A 53 5.02 3.82 -9.61
CA PHE A 53 5.48 4.20 -10.94
C PHE A 53 5.88 5.68 -10.94
N ASP A 54 7.08 6.00 -11.44
CA ASP A 54 7.61 7.37 -11.48
C ASP A 54 7.59 8.08 -10.10
N GLY A 55 7.91 7.34 -9.03
CA GLY A 55 7.92 7.85 -7.65
C GLY A 55 6.52 8.14 -7.07
N ARG A 56 5.47 7.77 -7.78
CA ARG A 56 4.07 7.95 -7.39
C ARG A 56 3.41 6.61 -7.10
N HIS A 57 2.41 6.63 -6.23
CA HIS A 57 1.79 5.40 -5.72
C HIS A 57 0.30 5.35 -6.02
N TRP A 58 -0.18 4.18 -6.39
CA TRP A 58 -1.60 3.88 -6.58
C TRP A 58 -1.95 2.62 -5.83
N VAL A 59 -3.12 2.59 -5.20
CA VAL A 59 -3.67 1.34 -4.68
C VAL A 59 -3.99 0.42 -5.84
N MET A 60 -3.31 -0.71 -5.89
CA MET A 60 -3.81 -1.83 -6.68
C MET A 60 -4.96 -2.42 -5.88
N ARG A 61 -6.18 -2.30 -6.40
CA ARG A 61 -7.32 -3.07 -5.86
C ARG A 61 -7.11 -4.55 -6.17
N THR A 62 -6.22 -5.20 -5.43
CA THR A 62 -6.25 -6.64 -5.21
C THR A 62 -7.37 -6.91 -4.20
N GLY A 63 -8.63 -6.89 -4.67
CA GLY A 63 -9.75 -7.27 -3.82
C GLY A 63 -9.69 -8.74 -3.37
N LYS A 64 -10.85 -9.34 -3.09
CA LYS A 64 -11.10 -10.79 -2.85
C LYS A 64 -10.51 -11.76 -3.91
N TYR A 65 -9.88 -11.26 -4.98
CA TYR A 65 -9.41 -12.00 -6.15
C TYR A 65 -7.89 -11.95 -6.36
N ARG A 66 -7.09 -11.66 -5.32
CA ARG A 66 -5.70 -12.11 -5.37
C ARG A 66 -5.75 -13.60 -5.71
N PHE A 67 -5.08 -14.04 -6.77
CA PHE A 67 -4.85 -15.46 -6.96
C PHE A 67 -4.20 -15.94 -5.67
N HIS A 68 -4.93 -16.69 -4.85
CA HIS A 68 -4.35 -17.54 -3.83
C HIS A 68 -3.20 -18.22 -4.53
N ARG A 69 -1.97 -17.89 -4.12
CA ARG A 69 -0.70 -18.45 -4.56
C ARG A 69 -0.99 -19.79 -5.25
N TYR A 70 -1.12 -19.76 -6.59
CA TYR A 70 -1.56 -20.94 -7.32
C TYR A 70 -0.46 -21.95 -7.01
N ASN A 71 -0.84 -23.01 -6.29
CA ASN A 71 0.01 -24.16 -6.09
C ASN A 71 0.16 -24.74 -7.51
N HIS A 72 1.20 -24.36 -8.24
CA HIS A 72 1.59 -25.06 -9.46
C HIS A 72 2.10 -26.43 -9.01
N PRO A 73 1.39 -27.55 -9.25
CA PRO A 73 2.10 -28.80 -9.39
C PRO A 73 2.97 -28.67 -10.64
N GLU A 74 4.29 -28.81 -10.46
CA GLU A 74 5.22 -28.99 -11.56
C GLU A 74 4.76 -30.23 -12.36
N THR A 75 4.37 -30.02 -13.61
CA THR A 75 4.25 -31.10 -14.62
C THR A 75 5.50 -31.14 -15.46
#